data_AF-A0A9J5Y486-F1
#
_entry.id   AF-A0A9J5Y486-F1
#
_cell.length_a   1.000
_cell.length_b   1.000
_cell.length_c   1.000
_cell.angle_alpha   90.00
_cell.angle_beta   90.00
_cell.angle_gamma   90.00
#
_symmetry.space_group_name_H-M   'P 1'
#
loop_
_entity.id
_entity.type
_entity.pdbx_description
1 polymer ?
#
loop_
_entity_poly.entity_id
_entity_poly.type
_entity_poly.pdbx_seq_one_letter_code
_entity_poly.pdbx_strand_id
1 'polypeptide(L)'
;MLDLNKIEPEEGKLDLDLRRVNYDLDDKSHLRYGDWVTFKSHSSKKVRISRPESPRGENSDRQPQDADYPSLSYELESEILARFPRWEYWKLNLVNKRCSMLLKSGEIFEIRKENGFKEPSVYMLASGETNWWTFDREFKSRRKIPDLPSDVCFTFGDKESLCAGTHLLVSGREIDGLVIWRFELAMNCWYKGPSMVNPRCLFASATCGTSVFVAGGVGIMANSEVYDTAEKYNPASRSWDPLPRMKRKRKLCSGCYMDKKFYVIGGRNENGELTCGEFFDEGKNKWELIPDMLKDDPVLTCHSPPLIAVVNNELYSLEASSNQLKLYLKKTNTWKMLGQVPVRADSNRGWGIAFKSLGNELLVIGAALSSASYSGNSMAIYTCCPDPDVIELQWKPLDSGRNRLSSFILNCSVMGTLFPNKSLSFGETIVSSGEKFELGFFKPGNSFNYYIGIWYKNTILWKNVVWVANRDKPLEYGTVNLTILQGNLVLMDKFQGIVWSTHVARTITPNNSVIAVLRDNGNLILSDMSNSSTPLILWESFDYPTDTLLPGAKLGYDKRRTQRGQVLISWKSLSDPAPGLYSLELDPSHARFVIKWNRTKSFGQVVHGMVIRSYRSLKWG
;
A
#
# COMPACT_ATOMS: atom_id res chain seq x y z
N MET A 1 -24.93 -15.24 7.01
CA MET A 1 -24.22 -14.52 8.08
C MET A 1 -25.20 -14.33 9.20
N LEU A 2 -24.77 -14.49 10.46
CA LEU A 2 -25.58 -14.23 11.64
C LEU A 2 -25.09 -12.94 12.29
N ASP A 3 -25.99 -11.99 12.60
CA ASP A 3 -25.64 -10.67 13.15
C ASP A 3 -26.59 -10.36 14.33
N LEU A 4 -26.04 -10.20 15.53
CA LEU A 4 -26.79 -9.93 16.76
C LEU A 4 -27.28 -8.48 16.90
N ASN A 5 -26.76 -7.55 16.10
CA ASN A 5 -27.18 -6.15 16.16
C ASN A 5 -28.57 -5.91 15.55
N LYS A 6 -29.13 -6.92 14.87
CA LYS A 6 -30.46 -6.87 14.22
C LYS A 6 -31.60 -7.40 15.09
N ILE A 7 -31.38 -7.58 16.39
CA ILE A 7 -32.44 -7.95 17.33
C ILE A 7 -33.24 -6.70 17.71
N GLU A 8 -34.50 -6.62 17.29
CA GLU A 8 -35.38 -5.52 17.70
C GLU A 8 -35.86 -5.70 19.16
N PRO A 9 -35.76 -4.66 20.01
CA PRO A 9 -36.12 -4.73 21.42
C PRO A 9 -37.62 -5.01 21.69
N GLU A 10 -38.51 -4.58 20.79
CA GLU A 10 -39.96 -4.56 21.08
C GLU A 10 -40.73 -5.85 20.72
N GLU A 11 -40.14 -6.76 19.92
CA GLU A 11 -40.83 -8.01 19.54
C GLU A 11 -39.99 -9.29 19.69
N GLY A 12 -38.70 -9.22 20.03
CA GLY A 12 -37.83 -10.41 20.07
C GLY A 12 -37.75 -11.16 18.73
N LYS A 13 -38.14 -10.51 17.63
CA LYS A 13 -37.94 -11.04 16.27
C LYS A 13 -36.51 -10.75 15.86
N LEU A 14 -35.76 -11.82 15.64
CA LEU A 14 -34.56 -11.77 14.82
C LEU A 14 -35.02 -11.93 13.37
N ASP A 15 -34.88 -10.90 12.54
CA ASP A 15 -35.21 -11.01 11.10
C ASP A 15 -34.10 -11.80 10.40
N LEU A 16 -34.23 -13.11 10.47
CA LEU A 16 -33.38 -14.09 9.81
C LEU A 16 -33.89 -14.30 8.39
N ASP A 17 -33.29 -13.63 7.40
CA ASP A 17 -33.48 -14.03 5.99
C ASP A 17 -32.68 -15.33 5.72
N LEU A 18 -33.16 -16.43 6.29
CA LEU A 18 -32.62 -17.78 6.16
C LEU A 18 -33.14 -18.51 4.92
N ARG A 19 -33.62 -17.81 3.88
CA ARG A 19 -34.19 -18.47 2.69
C ARG A 19 -33.23 -19.40 1.93
N ARG A 20 -31.96 -19.53 2.34
CA ARG A 20 -30.96 -20.47 1.77
C ARG A 20 -29.87 -20.93 2.75
N VAL A 21 -30.21 -21.43 3.94
CA VAL A 21 -29.23 -22.12 4.81
C VAL A 21 -29.67 -23.56 5.07
N ASN A 22 -29.09 -24.51 4.33
CA ASN A 22 -29.14 -25.92 4.70
C ASN A 22 -27.97 -26.23 5.63
N TYR A 23 -28.26 -26.88 6.75
CA TYR A 23 -27.26 -27.53 7.59
C TYR A 23 -27.11 -28.97 7.09
N ASP A 24 -25.88 -29.44 6.85
CA ASP A 24 -25.62 -30.88 6.85
C ASP A 24 -25.61 -31.30 8.32
N LEU A 25 -26.75 -31.82 8.79
CA LEU A 25 -26.75 -32.74 9.91
C LEU A 25 -26.50 -34.10 9.28
N ASP A 26 -25.25 -34.59 9.31
CA ASP A 26 -25.03 -36.00 9.05
C ASP A 26 -25.92 -36.80 10.00
N ASP A 27 -26.65 -37.72 9.40
CA ASP A 27 -27.84 -38.41 9.89
C ASP A 27 -27.71 -38.90 11.35
N LYS A 28 -28.67 -38.51 12.20
CA LYS A 28 -28.93 -39.00 13.56
C LYS A 28 -27.74 -39.05 14.54
N SER A 29 -27.46 -37.96 15.26
CA SER A 29 -26.99 -38.05 16.67
C SER A 29 -27.06 -36.73 17.43
N HIS A 30 -27.36 -36.82 18.73
CA HIS A 30 -27.34 -35.73 19.69
C HIS A 30 -25.97 -35.03 19.70
N LEU A 31 -25.94 -33.71 19.48
CA LEU A 31 -24.76 -32.86 19.69
C LEU A 31 -24.23 -33.08 21.13
N ARG A 32 -22.96 -33.40 21.29
CA ARG A 32 -22.28 -33.59 22.58
C ARG A 32 -21.43 -32.36 22.93
N TYR A 33 -21.10 -32.22 24.21
CA TYR A 33 -20.18 -31.19 24.70
C TYR A 33 -18.82 -31.26 23.99
N GLY A 34 -18.53 -30.31 23.09
CA GLY A 34 -17.29 -30.23 22.31
C GLY A 34 -17.47 -30.32 20.78
N ASP A 35 -18.70 -30.43 20.28
CA ASP A 35 -18.99 -30.45 18.85
C ASP A 35 -18.97 -29.05 18.23
N TRP A 36 -18.57 -28.97 16.97
CA TRP A 36 -18.48 -27.73 16.19
C TRP A 36 -19.62 -27.66 15.17
N VAL A 37 -20.25 -26.49 15.03
CA VAL A 37 -21.22 -26.22 13.95
C VAL A 37 -20.59 -25.28 12.92
N THR A 38 -20.57 -25.68 11.64
CA THR A 38 -20.03 -24.89 10.51
C THR A 38 -21.13 -24.40 9.58
N PHE A 39 -21.10 -23.12 9.19
CA PHE A 39 -22.03 -22.53 8.22
C PHE A 39 -21.44 -22.57 6.80
N LYS A 40 -22.09 -23.28 5.85
CA LYS A 40 -21.71 -23.33 4.43
C LYS A 40 -22.61 -22.40 3.57
N SER A 41 -22.08 -21.86 2.48
CA SER A 41 -22.79 -21.04 1.47
C SER A 41 -22.70 -21.72 0.10
N HIS A 42 -23.82 -21.96 -0.59
CA HIS A 42 -23.85 -22.39 -1.99
C HIS A 42 -24.20 -21.20 -2.91
N SER A 43 -23.40 -20.99 -3.96
CA SER A 43 -23.60 -19.91 -4.94
C SER A 43 -24.27 -20.44 -6.23
N SER A 44 -24.77 -19.50 -7.03
CA SER A 44 -25.29 -19.58 -8.42
C SER A 44 -26.80 -19.89 -8.63
N LYS A 45 -27.62 -18.83 -8.64
CA LYS A 45 -28.67 -18.63 -9.66
C LYS A 45 -28.81 -17.13 -9.98
N LYS A 46 -28.67 -16.77 -11.26
CA LYS A 46 -28.95 -15.43 -11.82
C LYS A 46 -30.38 -15.03 -11.47
N VAL A 47 -30.57 -13.89 -10.79
CA VAL A 47 -31.90 -13.31 -10.56
C VAL A 47 -32.19 -12.35 -11.72
N ARG A 48 -33.28 -12.62 -12.43
CA ARG A 48 -33.86 -11.76 -13.46
C ARG A 48 -34.71 -10.72 -12.74
N ILE A 49 -34.39 -9.43 -12.88
CA ILE A 49 -35.18 -8.35 -12.28
C ILE A 49 -36.42 -8.15 -13.16
N SER A 50 -37.59 -8.57 -12.68
CA SER A 50 -38.89 -8.19 -13.25
C SER A 50 -39.30 -6.82 -12.71
N ARG A 51 -39.73 -5.92 -13.62
CA ARG A 51 -40.29 -4.60 -13.29
C ARG A 51 -41.51 -4.75 -12.36
N PRO A 52 -41.75 -3.81 -11.41
CA PRO A 52 -43.02 -3.76 -10.71
C PRO A 52 -44.10 -3.22 -11.64
N GLU A 53 -45.26 -3.88 -11.65
CA GLU A 53 -46.48 -3.36 -12.26
C GLU A 53 -46.97 -2.14 -11.47
N SER A 54 -47.29 -1.06 -12.18
CA SER A 54 -47.83 0.19 -11.65
C SER A 54 -49.35 0.10 -11.44
N PRO A 55 -49.90 0.66 -10.35
CA PRO A 55 -51.33 0.95 -10.28
C PRO A 55 -51.66 2.09 -11.25
N ARG A 56 -52.72 1.90 -12.03
CA ARG A 56 -53.26 2.88 -12.97
C ARG A 56 -53.79 4.11 -12.22
N GLY A 57 -53.51 5.29 -12.77
CA GLY A 57 -54.35 6.47 -12.61
C GLY A 57 -53.60 7.78 -12.35
N GLU A 58 -53.34 8.49 -13.45
CA GLU A 58 -53.39 9.95 -13.64
C GLU A 58 -52.13 10.61 -14.22
N ASN A 59 -52.38 11.36 -15.28
CA ASN A 59 -51.45 11.99 -16.21
C ASN A 59 -50.66 13.14 -15.59
N SER A 60 -49.34 13.06 -15.67
CA SER A 60 -48.53 14.17 -16.18
C SER A 60 -47.17 13.64 -16.65
N ASP A 61 -46.89 13.75 -17.94
CA ASP A 61 -45.57 13.47 -18.53
C ASP A 61 -44.49 14.37 -17.89
N ARG A 62 -43.73 13.82 -16.96
CA ARG A 62 -42.39 14.30 -16.63
C ARG A 62 -41.46 13.10 -16.66
N GLN A 63 -40.64 13.01 -17.71
CA GLN A 63 -39.46 12.13 -17.66
C GLN A 63 -38.60 12.56 -16.47
N PRO A 64 -38.13 11.62 -15.62
CA PRO A 64 -37.24 11.97 -14.54
C PRO A 64 -35.96 12.59 -15.12
N GLN A 65 -35.64 13.81 -14.68
CA GLN A 65 -34.39 14.46 -15.03
C GLN A 65 -33.27 13.87 -14.15
N ASP A 66 -32.01 13.97 -14.58
CA ASP A 66 -30.83 13.43 -13.86
C ASP A 66 -30.72 13.85 -12.37
N ALA A 67 -31.52 14.83 -11.94
CA ALA A 67 -31.65 15.28 -10.56
C ALA A 67 -32.51 14.38 -9.64
N ASP A 68 -33.20 13.36 -10.16
CA ASP A 68 -34.09 12.49 -9.37
C ASP A 68 -33.40 11.30 -8.70
N TYR A 69 -32.07 11.15 -8.87
CA TYR A 69 -31.27 10.19 -8.10
C TYR A 69 -30.84 10.80 -6.77
N PRO A 70 -30.94 10.08 -5.63
CA PRO A 70 -30.37 10.56 -4.37
C PRO A 70 -28.88 10.84 -4.58
N SER A 71 -28.45 12.07 -4.28
CA SER A 71 -27.06 12.50 -4.42
C SER A 71 -26.15 11.56 -3.62
N LEU A 72 -25.13 10.98 -4.26
CA LEU A 72 -24.09 10.23 -3.56
C LEU A 72 -23.47 11.09 -2.46
N SER A 73 -23.19 10.49 -1.30
CA SER A 73 -22.42 11.17 -0.26
C SER A 73 -21.04 11.56 -0.79
N TYR A 74 -20.48 12.66 -0.27
CA TYR A 74 -19.16 13.15 -0.68
C TYR A 74 -18.06 12.09 -0.52
N GLU A 75 -18.10 11.39 0.61
CA GLU A 75 -17.18 10.30 0.92
C GLU A 75 -17.24 9.18 -0.13
N LEU A 76 -18.46 8.77 -0.54
CA LEU A 76 -18.62 7.70 -1.52
C LEU A 76 -18.20 8.13 -2.93
N GLU A 77 -18.51 9.38 -3.32
CA GLU A 77 -18.07 9.93 -4.60
C GLU A 77 -16.54 9.96 -4.69
N SER A 78 -15.86 10.46 -3.65
CA SER A 78 -14.40 10.51 -3.59
C SER A 78 -13.76 9.12 -3.63
N GLU A 79 -14.34 8.14 -2.96
CA GLU A 79 -13.93 6.73 -2.99
C GLU A 79 -14.09 6.07 -4.37
N ILE A 80 -15.19 6.36 -5.07
CA ILE A 80 -15.41 5.89 -6.44
C ILE A 80 -14.38 6.52 -7.37
N LEU A 81 -14.18 7.83 -7.28
CA LEU A 81 -13.19 8.55 -8.07
C LEU A 81 -11.76 8.07 -7.79
N ALA A 82 -11.46 7.73 -6.53
CA ALA A 82 -10.17 7.17 -6.11
C ALA A 82 -9.84 5.84 -6.82
N ARG A 83 -10.84 5.08 -7.27
CA ARG A 83 -10.65 3.80 -7.99
C ARG A 83 -10.33 3.96 -9.48
N PHE A 84 -10.62 5.11 -10.08
CA PHE A 84 -10.27 5.33 -11.48
C PHE A 84 -8.76 5.31 -11.66
N PRO A 85 -8.24 4.84 -12.81
CA PRO A 85 -6.81 4.91 -13.08
C PRO A 85 -6.30 6.35 -12.99
N ARG A 86 -5.16 6.56 -12.32
CA ARG A 86 -4.61 7.91 -12.09
C ARG A 86 -4.40 8.70 -13.39
N TRP A 87 -4.06 8.01 -14.47
CA TRP A 87 -3.83 8.64 -15.78
C TRP A 87 -5.11 9.24 -16.40
N GLU A 88 -6.31 8.88 -15.91
CA GLU A 88 -7.58 9.45 -16.35
C GLU A 88 -8.02 10.66 -15.52
N TYR A 89 -7.32 11.00 -14.44
CA TYR A 89 -7.76 12.02 -13.48
C TYR A 89 -7.90 13.40 -14.10
N TRP A 90 -7.10 13.72 -15.11
CA TRP A 90 -7.26 14.98 -15.84
C TRP A 90 -8.63 15.11 -16.52
N LYS A 91 -9.29 14.00 -16.86
CA LYS A 91 -10.67 14.02 -17.38
C LYS A 91 -11.66 14.45 -16.30
N LEU A 92 -11.43 14.07 -15.04
CA LEU A 92 -12.29 14.45 -13.91
C LEU A 92 -12.29 15.97 -13.67
N ASN A 93 -11.19 16.67 -13.99
CA ASN A 93 -11.16 18.14 -13.97
C ASN A 93 -12.17 18.77 -14.94
N LEU A 94 -12.58 18.05 -16.00
CA LEU A 94 -13.53 18.52 -17.01
C LEU A 94 -14.98 18.16 -16.68
N VAL A 95 -15.22 17.28 -15.70
CA VAL A 95 -16.57 16.79 -15.37
C VAL A 95 -17.37 17.86 -14.63
N ASN A 96 -16.87 18.36 -13.50
CA ASN A 96 -17.50 19.44 -12.75
C ASN A 96 -16.51 20.12 -11.77
N LYS A 97 -16.91 21.27 -11.20
CA LYS A 97 -16.07 22.04 -10.24
C LYS A 97 -15.69 21.24 -9.00
N ARG A 98 -16.55 20.32 -8.54
CA ARG A 98 -16.33 19.51 -7.34
C ARG A 98 -15.23 18.45 -7.55
N CYS A 99 -15.31 17.70 -8.65
CA CYS A 99 -14.26 16.78 -9.09
C CYS A 99 -12.91 17.50 -9.26
N SER A 100 -12.93 18.71 -9.82
CA SER A 100 -11.73 19.53 -9.93
C SER A 100 -11.17 19.98 -8.57
N MET A 101 -12.03 20.37 -7.63
CA MET A 101 -11.59 20.73 -6.27
C MET A 101 -11.03 19.52 -5.51
N LEU A 102 -11.65 18.34 -5.64
CA LEU A 102 -11.17 17.10 -5.01
C LEU A 102 -9.78 16.67 -5.52
N LEU A 103 -9.53 16.85 -6.82
CA LEU A 103 -8.18 16.62 -7.37
C LEU A 103 -7.16 17.63 -6.85
N LYS A 104 -7.53 18.91 -6.81
CA LYS A 104 -6.64 20.00 -6.39
C LYS A 104 -6.34 19.99 -4.90
N SER A 105 -7.27 19.53 -4.06
CA SER A 105 -7.05 19.36 -2.62
C SER A 105 -6.03 18.25 -2.33
N GLY A 106 -5.84 17.32 -3.26
CA GLY A 106 -4.98 16.17 -3.10
C GLY A 106 -5.59 15.04 -2.27
N GLU A 107 -6.81 15.23 -1.76
CA GLU A 107 -7.54 14.27 -0.91
C GLU A 107 -7.72 12.92 -1.60
N ILE A 108 -8.00 12.92 -2.90
CA ILE A 108 -8.10 11.68 -3.69
C ILE A 108 -6.79 10.87 -3.67
N PHE A 109 -5.63 11.50 -3.59
CA PHE A 109 -4.35 10.79 -3.50
C PHE A 109 -4.10 10.24 -2.11
N GLU A 110 -4.59 10.92 -1.06
CA GLU A 110 -4.59 10.40 0.30
C GLU A 110 -5.54 9.20 0.43
N ILE A 111 -6.79 9.30 -0.04
CA ILE A 111 -7.74 8.18 -0.12
C ILE A 111 -7.14 6.99 -0.86
N ARG A 112 -6.45 7.23 -1.98
CA ARG A 112 -5.78 6.15 -2.71
C ARG A 112 -4.64 5.50 -1.93
N LYS A 113 -3.90 6.30 -1.19
CA LYS A 113 -2.79 5.85 -0.34
C LYS A 113 -3.31 5.04 0.86
N GLU A 114 -4.41 5.50 1.44
CA GLU A 114 -5.20 4.87 2.49
C GLU A 114 -5.70 3.48 2.05
N ASN A 115 -6.32 3.42 0.87
CA ASN A 115 -6.80 2.18 0.25
C ASN A 115 -5.70 1.32 -0.41
N GLY A 116 -4.43 1.71 -0.29
CA GLY A 116 -3.30 0.90 -0.76
C GLY A 116 -3.18 0.72 -2.29
N PHE A 117 -3.75 1.62 -3.10
CA PHE A 117 -3.64 1.54 -4.56
C PHE A 117 -2.19 1.66 -5.02
N LYS A 118 -1.73 0.72 -5.85
CA LYS A 118 -0.35 0.64 -6.32
C LYS A 118 -0.25 0.92 -7.82
N GLU A 119 -0.23 2.20 -8.18
CA GLU A 119 -0.10 2.64 -9.57
C GLU A 119 1.18 3.48 -9.73
N PRO A 120 2.31 2.86 -10.13
CA PRO A 120 3.50 3.63 -10.45
C PRO A 120 3.31 4.41 -11.75
N SER A 121 3.85 5.61 -11.81
CA SER A 121 3.92 6.41 -13.03
C SER A 121 5.37 6.75 -13.33
N VAL A 122 5.75 6.72 -14.61
CA VAL A 122 7.12 7.00 -15.04
C VAL A 122 7.18 8.39 -15.63
N TYR A 123 8.05 9.24 -15.09
CA TYR A 123 8.35 10.56 -15.63
C TYR A 123 9.68 10.51 -16.33
N MET A 124 9.73 11.01 -17.56
CA MET A 124 10.90 10.88 -18.42
C MET A 124 11.13 12.16 -19.23
N LEU A 125 12.39 12.53 -19.37
CA LEU A 125 12.88 13.55 -20.29
C LEU A 125 13.89 12.89 -21.22
N ALA A 126 13.58 12.84 -22.51
CA ALA A 126 14.47 12.29 -23.54
C ALA A 126 15.22 13.42 -24.27
N SER A 127 16.36 13.11 -24.87
CA SER A 127 17.13 14.08 -25.64
C SER A 127 16.32 14.61 -26.83
N GLY A 128 16.45 15.92 -27.12
CA GLY A 128 15.67 16.62 -28.14
C GLY A 128 14.29 17.10 -27.67
N GLU A 129 13.83 16.68 -26.50
CA GLU A 129 12.60 17.17 -25.89
C GLU A 129 12.89 18.32 -24.92
N THR A 130 12.07 19.37 -24.98
CA THR A 130 12.05 20.43 -23.95
C THR A 130 11.12 20.09 -22.79
N ASN A 131 10.33 19.03 -22.94
CA ASN A 131 9.23 18.70 -22.06
C ASN A 131 9.36 17.31 -21.46
N TRP A 132 8.94 17.25 -20.21
CA TRP A 132 8.78 16.00 -19.52
C TRP A 132 7.52 15.27 -20.00
N TRP A 133 7.63 13.95 -20.05
CA TRP A 133 6.57 13.02 -20.40
C TRP A 133 6.24 12.16 -19.18
N THR A 134 4.96 11.89 -18.95
CA THR A 134 4.50 10.91 -17.98
C THR A 134 3.91 9.71 -18.70
N PHE A 135 4.20 8.52 -18.20
CA PHE A 135 3.72 7.24 -18.71
C PHE A 135 3.02 6.46 -17.59
N ASP A 136 2.01 5.68 -17.97
CA ASP A 136 1.47 4.65 -17.10
C ASP A 136 2.45 3.47 -16.95
N ARG A 137 2.19 2.58 -15.99
CA ARG A 137 3.04 1.40 -15.71
C ARG A 137 3.33 0.58 -16.98
N GLU A 138 2.33 0.39 -17.82
CA GLU A 138 2.43 -0.46 -19.01
C GLU A 138 2.95 0.29 -20.25
N PHE A 139 3.25 1.59 -20.13
CA PHE A 139 3.64 2.46 -21.25
C PHE A 139 2.64 2.49 -22.42
N LYS A 140 1.36 2.17 -22.15
CA LYS A 140 0.27 2.25 -23.14
C LYS A 140 -0.24 3.67 -23.31
N SER A 141 -0.13 4.47 -22.25
CA SER A 141 -0.62 5.85 -22.21
C SER A 141 0.54 6.77 -21.89
N ARG A 142 0.67 7.85 -22.66
CA ARG A 142 1.65 8.90 -22.42
C ARG A 142 1.01 10.27 -22.45
N ARG A 143 1.50 11.18 -21.62
CA ARG A 143 1.04 12.56 -21.58
C ARG A 143 2.22 13.50 -21.41
N LYS A 144 2.19 14.60 -22.14
CA LYS A 144 3.12 15.71 -21.96
C LYS A 144 2.73 16.46 -20.69
N ILE A 145 3.65 16.63 -19.75
CA ILE A 145 3.42 17.51 -18.59
C ILE A 145 3.72 18.96 -18.99
N PRO A 146 3.18 19.96 -18.27
CA PRO A 146 3.36 21.37 -18.63
C PRO A 146 4.83 21.74 -18.78
N ASP A 147 5.07 22.74 -19.63
CA ASP A 147 6.38 23.32 -19.84
C ASP A 147 6.93 23.80 -18.49
N LEU A 148 8.18 23.43 -18.21
CA LEU A 148 8.86 23.84 -17.00
C LEU A 148 9.33 25.29 -17.19
N PRO A 149 8.87 26.25 -16.36
CA PRO A 149 9.10 27.68 -16.58
C PRO A 149 10.49 28.10 -16.08
N SER A 150 11.55 27.50 -16.65
CA SER A 150 12.94 27.79 -16.33
C SER A 150 13.64 28.61 -17.41
N ASP A 151 14.82 29.12 -17.09
CA ASP A 151 15.69 29.76 -18.08
C ASP A 151 16.37 28.76 -19.03
N VAL A 152 17.13 29.33 -19.97
CA VAL A 152 17.89 28.60 -21.00
C VAL A 152 18.98 27.72 -20.38
N CYS A 153 19.65 28.17 -19.31
CA CYS A 153 20.70 27.41 -18.63
C CYS A 153 20.14 26.11 -18.03
N PHE A 154 18.98 26.19 -17.39
CA PHE A 154 18.32 25.02 -16.83
C PHE A 154 17.79 24.11 -17.93
N THR A 155 17.17 24.69 -18.97
CA THR A 155 16.58 23.93 -20.08
C THR A 155 17.60 23.01 -20.74
N PHE A 156 18.79 23.52 -21.05
CA PHE A 156 19.84 22.75 -21.72
C PHE A 156 20.89 22.15 -20.78
N GLY A 157 20.85 22.48 -19.49
CA GLY A 157 21.76 21.94 -18.49
C GLY A 157 21.37 20.56 -17.98
N ASP A 158 22.32 19.91 -17.29
CA ASP A 158 22.08 18.65 -16.60
C ASP A 158 21.05 18.80 -15.48
N LYS A 159 20.25 17.75 -15.32
CA LYS A 159 19.17 17.71 -14.34
C LYS A 159 19.26 16.42 -13.56
N GLU A 160 18.87 16.47 -12.30
CA GLU A 160 18.62 15.31 -11.47
C GLU A 160 17.14 15.30 -11.10
N SER A 161 16.50 14.13 -11.01
CA SER A 161 15.10 14.06 -10.62
C SER A 161 14.80 12.95 -9.65
N LEU A 162 13.77 13.20 -8.84
CA LEU A 162 13.35 12.37 -7.73
C LEU A 162 11.86 12.56 -7.47
N CYS A 163 11.19 11.51 -6.98
CA CYS A 163 9.77 11.56 -6.64
C CYS A 163 9.56 11.45 -5.13
N ALA A 164 8.75 12.37 -4.58
CA ALA A 164 8.38 12.45 -3.18
C ALA A 164 6.85 12.45 -3.04
N GLY A 165 6.25 11.28 -2.81
CA GLY A 165 4.79 11.16 -2.82
C GLY A 165 4.21 11.52 -4.20
N THR A 166 3.39 12.57 -4.26
CA THR A 166 2.77 13.09 -5.49
C THR A 166 3.59 14.20 -6.16
N HIS A 167 4.79 14.50 -5.65
CA HIS A 167 5.69 15.50 -6.20
C HIS A 167 6.77 14.86 -7.07
N LEU A 168 7.00 15.43 -8.25
CA LEU A 168 8.24 15.23 -9.01
C LEU A 168 9.13 16.45 -8.75
N LEU A 169 10.33 16.20 -8.23
CA LEU A 169 11.34 17.21 -7.99
C LEU A 169 12.42 17.09 -9.06
N VAL A 170 12.80 18.20 -9.68
CA VAL A 170 13.85 18.29 -10.69
C VAL A 170 14.85 19.34 -10.23
N SER A 171 16.04 18.89 -9.86
CA SER A 171 17.18 19.74 -9.53
C SER A 171 17.98 20.05 -10.79
N GLY A 172 18.50 21.27 -10.89
CA GLY A 172 19.35 21.71 -11.99
C GLY A 172 19.89 23.10 -11.74
N ARG A 173 20.45 23.72 -12.78
CA ARG A 173 21.11 25.02 -12.69
C ARG A 173 20.44 26.08 -13.56
N GLU A 174 19.96 27.14 -12.93
CA GLU A 174 19.59 28.40 -13.57
C GLU A 174 20.79 29.36 -13.59
N ILE A 175 20.62 30.51 -14.24
CA ILE A 175 21.58 31.62 -14.29
C ILE A 175 21.99 32.04 -12.87
N ASP A 176 21.02 32.13 -11.96
CA ASP A 176 21.20 32.59 -10.58
C ASP A 176 21.73 31.49 -9.63
N GLY A 177 21.82 30.23 -10.07
CA GLY A 177 22.37 29.13 -9.26
C GLY A 177 21.60 27.82 -9.32
N LEU A 178 21.81 26.95 -8.32
CA LEU A 178 21.06 25.69 -8.22
C LEU A 178 19.62 25.97 -7.82
N VAL A 179 18.70 25.29 -8.49
CA VAL A 179 17.28 25.38 -8.22
C VAL A 179 16.68 23.98 -8.21
N ILE A 180 15.61 23.83 -7.42
CA ILE A 180 14.71 22.70 -7.52
C ILE A 180 13.38 23.19 -8.06
N TRP A 181 12.90 22.56 -9.12
CA TRP A 181 11.54 22.69 -9.61
C TRP A 181 10.70 21.53 -9.08
N ARG A 182 9.52 21.84 -8.56
CA ARG A 182 8.55 20.87 -8.05
C ARG A 182 7.32 20.86 -8.95
N PHE A 183 7.08 19.73 -9.59
CA PHE A 183 5.81 19.45 -10.25
C PHE A 183 4.85 18.81 -9.25
N GLU A 184 3.68 19.43 -9.07
CA GLU A 184 2.61 18.89 -8.25
C GLU A 184 1.57 18.21 -9.13
N LEU A 185 1.43 16.89 -9.00
CA LEU A 185 0.51 16.10 -9.83
C LEU A 185 -0.95 16.56 -9.70
N ALA A 186 -1.38 16.93 -8.49
CA ALA A 186 -2.73 17.38 -8.18
C ALA A 186 -3.14 18.63 -8.97
N MET A 187 -2.24 19.62 -9.02
CA MET A 187 -2.47 20.88 -9.73
C MET A 187 -2.06 20.80 -11.20
N ASN A 188 -1.27 19.78 -11.57
CA ASN A 188 -0.66 19.64 -12.88
C ASN A 188 0.09 20.93 -13.28
N CYS A 189 0.92 21.44 -12.35
CA CYS A 189 1.66 22.68 -12.46
C CYS A 189 3.06 22.56 -11.84
N TRP A 190 3.99 23.38 -12.34
CA TRP A 190 5.32 23.55 -11.78
C TRP A 190 5.37 24.71 -10.79
N TYR A 191 6.13 24.51 -9.71
CA TYR A 191 6.44 25.52 -8.70
C TYR A 191 7.93 25.53 -8.44
N LYS A 192 8.48 26.71 -8.13
CA LYS A 192 9.85 26.78 -7.60
C LYS A 192 9.84 26.10 -6.22
N GLY A 193 10.62 25.04 -6.10
CA GLY A 193 10.71 24.21 -4.91
C GLY A 193 11.61 24.86 -3.84
N PRO A 194 11.56 24.34 -2.60
CA PRO A 194 12.48 24.77 -1.56
C PRO A 194 13.91 24.39 -1.93
N SER A 195 14.84 25.32 -1.72
CA SER A 195 16.27 25.03 -1.85
C SER A 195 16.68 23.98 -0.82
N MET A 196 17.63 23.11 -1.17
CA MET A 196 18.28 22.24 -0.19
C MET A 196 19.06 23.11 0.80
N VAL A 197 19.28 22.63 2.03
CA VAL A 197 20.12 23.29 3.03
C VAL A 197 21.53 23.47 2.49
N ASN A 198 22.05 22.45 1.80
CA ASN A 198 23.27 22.53 1.01
C ASN A 198 22.92 22.24 -0.45
N PRO A 199 22.72 23.28 -1.28
CA PRO A 199 22.47 23.12 -2.71
C PRO A 199 23.60 22.33 -3.37
N ARG A 200 23.23 21.27 -4.10
CA ARG A 200 24.14 20.26 -4.64
C ARG A 200 23.68 19.74 -6.00
N CYS A 201 24.63 19.24 -6.79
CA CYS A 201 24.41 18.36 -7.93
C CYS A 201 25.28 17.09 -7.81
N LEU A 202 25.05 16.09 -8.66
CA LEU A 202 25.78 14.82 -8.72
C LEU A 202 25.69 14.03 -7.40
N PHE A 203 24.53 14.10 -6.75
CA PHE A 203 24.28 13.53 -5.43
C PHE A 203 23.54 12.20 -5.53
N ALA A 204 23.70 11.37 -4.50
CA ALA A 204 22.90 10.18 -4.35
C ALA A 204 21.50 10.54 -3.88
N SER A 205 20.46 9.88 -4.41
CA SER A 205 19.08 10.08 -3.99
C SER A 205 18.32 8.77 -3.85
N ALA A 206 17.36 8.71 -2.93
CA ALA A 206 16.48 7.56 -2.77
C ALA A 206 15.10 7.96 -2.21
N THR A 207 14.05 7.31 -2.70
CA THR A 207 12.68 7.51 -2.20
C THR A 207 12.33 6.43 -1.18
N CYS A 208 11.78 6.83 -0.03
CA CYS A 208 11.13 5.93 0.94
C CYS A 208 9.75 6.46 1.29
N GLY A 209 8.72 5.73 0.86
CA GLY A 209 7.35 6.17 0.99
C GLY A 209 7.10 7.51 0.31
N THR A 210 6.75 8.54 1.08
CA THR A 210 6.58 9.91 0.55
C THR A 210 7.84 10.77 0.69
N SER A 211 8.80 10.36 1.51
CA SER A 211 10.03 11.12 1.75
C SER A 211 11.10 10.78 0.72
N VAL A 212 12.00 11.74 0.48
CA VAL A 212 13.21 11.52 -0.34
C VAL A 212 14.43 11.87 0.47
N PHE A 213 15.48 11.09 0.31
CA PHE A 213 16.79 11.30 0.90
C PHE A 213 17.76 11.70 -0.19
N VAL A 214 18.63 12.65 0.13
CA VAL A 214 19.76 13.05 -0.72
C VAL A 214 21.04 13.08 0.09
N ALA A 215 22.16 12.72 -0.53
CA ALA A 215 23.46 12.74 0.14
C ALA A 215 24.62 12.93 -0.83
N GLY A 216 25.67 13.58 -0.35
CA GLY A 216 26.88 13.85 -1.13
C GLY A 216 26.66 14.91 -2.21
N GLY A 217 27.36 14.77 -3.33
CA GLY A 217 27.35 15.74 -4.42
C GLY A 217 28.33 16.90 -4.20
N VAL A 218 28.15 17.96 -4.98
CA VAL A 218 29.03 19.14 -5.00
C VAL A 218 28.20 20.40 -5.30
N GLY A 219 28.60 21.55 -4.77
CA GLY A 219 28.04 22.85 -5.14
C GLY A 219 28.54 23.37 -6.50
N ILE A 220 28.07 24.56 -6.91
CA ILE A 220 28.41 25.14 -8.22
C ILE A 220 29.76 25.89 -8.23
N MET A 221 30.25 26.37 -7.09
CA MET A 221 31.44 27.23 -7.09
C MET A 221 32.66 26.50 -7.66
N ALA A 222 33.53 27.21 -8.39
CA ALA A 222 34.67 26.64 -9.10
C ALA A 222 35.62 25.80 -8.22
N ASN A 223 35.59 26.02 -6.90
CA ASN A 223 36.34 25.28 -5.88
C ASN A 223 35.44 24.59 -4.84
N SER A 224 34.20 24.24 -5.21
CA SER A 224 33.26 23.65 -4.27
C SER A 224 33.78 22.30 -3.78
N GLU A 225 33.87 22.15 -2.46
CA GLU A 225 34.22 20.89 -1.83
C GLU A 225 33.17 19.81 -2.14
N VAL A 226 33.64 18.56 -2.19
CA VAL A 226 32.74 17.40 -2.24
C VAL A 226 32.05 17.28 -0.90
N TYR A 227 30.73 17.08 -0.92
CA TYR A 227 29.94 17.00 0.31
C TYR A 227 29.93 15.59 0.89
N ASP A 228 29.86 15.54 2.22
CA ASP A 228 29.49 14.42 3.08
C ASP A 228 28.14 14.70 3.79
N THR A 229 27.49 15.84 3.50
CA THR A 229 26.21 16.19 4.09
C THR A 229 25.08 15.37 3.45
N ALA A 230 24.02 15.12 4.22
CA ALA A 230 22.83 14.43 3.77
C ALA A 230 21.58 15.14 4.30
N GLU A 231 20.47 15.02 3.57
CA GLU A 231 19.22 15.73 3.88
C GLU A 231 18.01 14.88 3.46
N LYS A 232 16.88 15.10 4.13
CA LYS A 232 15.60 14.43 3.86
C LYS A 232 14.57 15.48 3.47
N TYR A 233 13.93 15.30 2.33
CA TYR A 233 12.81 16.12 1.89
C TYR A 233 11.51 15.63 2.53
N ASN A 234 10.80 16.57 3.17
CA ASN A 234 9.47 16.37 3.69
C ASN A 234 8.43 17.02 2.74
N PRO A 235 7.62 16.24 2.00
CA PRO A 235 6.65 16.79 1.07
C PRO A 235 5.49 17.53 1.76
N ALA A 236 5.19 17.23 3.02
CA ALA A 236 4.09 17.86 3.76
C ALA A 236 4.45 19.28 4.19
N SER A 237 5.64 19.47 4.78
CA SER A 237 6.15 20.80 5.16
C SER A 237 6.81 21.53 4.00
N ARG A 238 7.12 20.83 2.89
CA ARG A 238 7.86 21.35 1.73
C ARG A 238 9.19 21.94 2.17
N SER A 239 9.92 21.22 3.01
CA SER A 239 11.23 21.60 3.54
C SER A 239 12.24 20.47 3.41
N TRP A 240 13.52 20.83 3.51
CA TRP A 240 14.63 19.89 3.62
C TRP A 240 15.13 19.88 5.06
N ASP A 241 15.13 18.69 5.66
CA ASP A 241 15.59 18.46 7.02
C ASP A 241 17.00 17.85 6.97
N PRO A 242 18.00 18.44 7.68
CA PRO A 242 19.36 17.91 7.65
C PRO A 242 19.45 16.56 8.37
N LEU A 243 20.29 15.68 7.83
CA LEU A 243 20.65 14.39 8.44
C LEU A 243 22.09 14.44 8.96
N PRO A 244 22.49 13.49 9.83
CA PRO A 244 23.89 13.32 10.19
C PRO A 244 24.79 13.22 8.95
N ARG A 245 26.03 13.68 9.08
CA ARG A 245 27.02 13.63 7.98
C ARG A 245 27.49 12.19 7.75
N MET A 246 27.70 11.87 6.48
CA MET A 246 28.32 10.63 6.00
C MET A 246 29.74 10.48 6.52
N LYS A 247 30.28 9.26 6.45
CA LYS A 247 31.67 8.96 6.84
C LYS A 247 32.66 9.36 5.76
N ARG A 248 32.24 9.37 4.50
CA ARG A 248 33.07 9.76 3.36
C ARG A 248 32.35 10.83 2.54
N LYS A 249 33.09 11.88 2.16
CA LYS A 249 32.68 12.81 1.11
C LYS A 249 32.57 12.03 -0.21
N ARG A 250 31.56 12.32 -1.03
CA ARG A 250 31.39 11.68 -2.34
C ARG A 250 30.49 12.49 -3.28
N LYS A 251 30.83 12.50 -4.57
CA LYS A 251 30.00 12.96 -5.70
C LYS A 251 29.95 11.88 -6.78
N LEU A 252 29.05 12.01 -7.77
CA LEU A 252 28.81 10.99 -8.80
C LEU A 252 28.47 9.62 -8.18
N CYS A 253 27.71 9.65 -7.09
CA CYS A 253 27.33 8.48 -6.32
C CYS A 253 25.84 8.18 -6.51
N SER A 254 25.44 6.94 -6.22
CA SER A 254 24.05 6.51 -6.39
C SER A 254 23.42 6.17 -5.05
N GLY A 255 22.15 6.53 -4.91
CA GLY A 255 21.37 6.29 -3.70
C GLY A 255 20.31 5.22 -3.92
N CYS A 256 20.06 4.41 -2.90
CA CYS A 256 18.90 3.52 -2.87
C CYS A 256 18.37 3.36 -1.46
N TYR A 257 17.12 2.92 -1.34
CA TYR A 257 16.51 2.64 -0.05
C TYR A 257 16.16 1.15 0.02
N MET A 258 16.75 0.44 0.97
CA MET A 258 16.51 -0.97 1.25
C MET A 258 16.73 -1.24 2.74
N ASP A 259 16.22 -2.33 3.28
CA ASP A 259 16.40 -2.73 4.69
C ASP A 259 16.04 -1.64 5.71
N LYS A 260 15.06 -0.77 5.38
CA LYS A 260 14.69 0.43 6.17
C LYS A 260 15.84 1.44 6.34
N LYS A 261 16.76 1.50 5.38
CA LYS A 261 17.99 2.27 5.43
C LYS A 261 18.22 2.95 4.10
N PHE A 262 18.82 4.14 4.16
CA PHE A 262 19.23 4.88 2.98
C PHE A 262 20.70 4.59 2.67
N TYR A 263 20.96 3.89 1.57
CA TYR A 263 22.29 3.52 1.10
C TYR A 263 22.81 4.53 0.08
N VAL A 264 24.10 4.80 0.15
CA VAL A 264 24.86 5.61 -0.80
C VAL A 264 26.08 4.81 -1.25
N ILE A 265 26.19 4.61 -2.56
CA ILE A 265 27.11 3.63 -3.15
C ILE A 265 28.04 4.32 -4.14
N GLY A 266 29.34 4.05 -4.00
CA GLY A 266 30.38 4.45 -4.94
C GLY A 266 30.57 5.96 -5.05
N GLY A 267 30.85 6.41 -6.28
CA GLY A 267 31.23 7.78 -6.59
C GLY A 267 32.71 8.04 -6.34
N ARG A 268 33.05 9.32 -6.15
CA ARG A 268 34.43 9.77 -5.99
C ARG A 268 34.54 10.95 -5.04
N ASN A 269 35.72 11.12 -4.48
CA ASN A 269 36.08 12.28 -3.67
C ASN A 269 37.34 12.95 -4.22
N GLU A 270 37.95 13.82 -3.42
CA GLU A 270 39.18 14.52 -3.75
C GLU A 270 40.39 13.58 -3.97
N ASN A 271 40.36 12.39 -3.37
CA ASN A 271 41.44 11.40 -3.42
C ASN A 271 41.27 10.34 -4.53
N GLY A 272 40.15 10.34 -5.26
CA GLY A 272 39.87 9.37 -6.33
C GLY A 272 38.52 8.66 -6.19
N GLU A 273 38.40 7.53 -6.89
CA GLU A 273 37.22 6.67 -6.91
C GLU A 273 37.00 5.96 -5.57
N LEU A 274 35.73 5.77 -5.20
CA LEU A 274 35.34 5.08 -3.97
C LEU A 274 34.77 3.70 -4.30
N THR A 275 35.39 2.66 -3.75
CA THR A 275 34.88 1.28 -3.79
C THR A 275 33.88 1.01 -2.67
N CYS A 276 33.80 1.86 -1.65
CA CYS A 276 32.92 1.68 -0.51
C CYS A 276 31.51 2.24 -0.74
N GLY A 277 30.53 1.58 -0.12
CA GLY A 277 29.21 2.13 0.15
C GLY A 277 29.08 2.55 1.61
N GLU A 278 28.00 3.25 1.96
CA GLU A 278 27.60 3.50 3.33
C GLU A 278 26.09 3.60 3.42
N PHE A 279 25.51 3.36 4.60
CA PHE A 279 24.08 3.51 4.80
C PHE A 279 23.75 4.27 6.06
N PHE A 280 22.65 5.00 6.01
CA PHE A 280 22.03 5.68 7.12
C PHE A 280 20.94 4.80 7.73
N ASP A 281 21.10 4.50 9.00
CA ASP A 281 20.09 3.83 9.82
C ASP A 281 19.26 4.89 10.57
N GLU A 282 18.02 5.10 10.14
CA GLU A 282 17.10 6.06 10.76
C GLU A 282 16.84 5.73 12.24
N GLY A 283 16.80 4.45 12.62
CA GLY A 283 16.54 4.02 14.00
C GLY A 283 17.70 4.33 14.95
N LYS A 284 18.94 4.31 14.43
CA LYS A 284 20.15 4.67 15.19
C LYS A 284 20.59 6.11 14.97
N ASN A 285 20.01 6.80 14.00
CA ASN A 285 20.42 8.11 13.51
C ASN A 285 21.93 8.18 13.20
N LYS A 286 22.47 7.17 12.49
CA LYS A 286 23.92 7.04 12.25
C LYS A 286 24.23 6.43 10.88
N TRP A 287 25.36 6.86 10.31
CA TRP A 287 25.97 6.26 9.12
C TRP A 287 26.95 5.13 9.47
N GLU A 288 26.81 4.01 8.77
CA GLU A 288 27.69 2.85 8.84
C GLU A 288 28.34 2.60 7.46
N LEU A 289 29.66 2.37 7.45
CA LEU A 289 30.45 2.17 6.23
C LEU A 289 30.42 0.69 5.82
N ILE A 290 30.26 0.44 4.52
CA ILE A 290 30.44 -0.87 3.88
C ILE A 290 31.69 -0.80 3.00
N PRO A 291 32.85 -1.29 3.47
CA PRO A 291 34.06 -1.28 2.67
C PRO A 291 33.92 -2.16 1.44
N ASP A 292 34.62 -1.81 0.35
CA ASP A 292 34.84 -2.69 -0.80
C ASP A 292 33.60 -3.24 -1.51
N MET A 293 32.47 -2.55 -1.38
CA MET A 293 31.21 -2.90 -2.04
C MET A 293 31.33 -2.96 -3.57
N LEU A 294 32.22 -2.16 -4.18
CA LEU A 294 32.50 -2.09 -5.62
C LEU A 294 33.97 -2.42 -5.95
N LYS A 295 34.66 -3.22 -5.12
CA LYS A 295 36.09 -3.52 -5.32
C LYS A 295 36.41 -4.17 -6.68
N ASP A 296 35.50 -5.01 -7.17
CA ASP A 296 35.69 -5.79 -8.40
C ASP A 296 35.23 -5.01 -9.65
N ASP A 297 34.65 -3.82 -9.46
CA ASP A 297 34.08 -2.97 -10.51
C ASP A 297 34.13 -1.48 -10.11
N PRO A 298 35.33 -0.89 -9.99
CA PRO A 298 35.47 0.52 -9.65
C PRO A 298 34.92 1.40 -10.77
N VAL A 299 34.02 2.33 -10.44
CA VAL A 299 33.43 3.27 -11.41
C VAL A 299 34.52 4.19 -11.96
N LEU A 300 34.95 3.96 -13.20
CA LEU A 300 35.95 4.78 -13.87
C LEU A 300 35.43 6.21 -14.12
N THR A 301 36.35 7.18 -14.22
CA THR A 301 36.06 8.63 -14.32
C THR A 301 35.13 9.05 -15.46
N CYS A 302 34.97 8.22 -16.48
CA CYS A 302 34.16 8.51 -17.66
C CYS A 302 32.80 7.80 -17.69
N HIS A 303 32.47 7.04 -16.64
CA HIS A 303 31.22 6.29 -16.55
C HIS A 303 30.14 7.11 -15.84
N SER A 304 28.88 6.78 -16.10
CA SER A 304 27.78 7.28 -15.26
C SER A 304 27.97 6.85 -13.80
N PRO A 305 27.31 7.51 -12.84
CA PRO A 305 27.13 6.94 -11.50
C PRO A 305 26.59 5.50 -11.58
N PRO A 306 26.81 4.66 -10.54
CA PRO A 306 26.30 3.29 -10.52
C PRO A 306 24.82 3.22 -10.88
N LEU A 307 24.47 2.51 -11.94
CA LEU A 307 23.07 2.32 -12.34
C LEU A 307 22.44 1.30 -11.40
N ILE A 308 21.70 1.75 -10.40
CA ILE A 308 21.13 0.87 -9.37
C ILE A 308 19.61 0.94 -9.30
N ALA A 309 19.00 -0.18 -8.93
CA ALA A 309 17.58 -0.31 -8.65
C ALA A 309 17.35 -1.29 -7.51
N VAL A 310 16.32 -1.04 -6.68
CA VAL A 310 15.93 -1.94 -5.60
C VAL A 310 14.56 -2.53 -5.91
N VAL A 311 14.49 -3.85 -5.94
CA VAL A 311 13.24 -4.60 -6.17
C VAL A 311 13.14 -5.67 -5.10
N ASN A 312 11.98 -5.83 -4.48
CA ASN A 312 11.76 -6.81 -3.41
C ASN A 312 12.81 -6.76 -2.29
N ASN A 313 13.27 -5.54 -1.95
CA ASN A 313 14.31 -5.29 -0.94
C ASN A 313 15.70 -5.84 -1.31
N GLU A 314 15.94 -6.15 -2.58
CA GLU A 314 17.22 -6.59 -3.11
C GLU A 314 17.79 -5.52 -4.04
N LEU A 315 19.11 -5.39 -4.02
CA LEU A 315 19.82 -4.37 -4.78
C LEU A 315 20.38 -4.96 -6.06
N TYR A 316 19.99 -4.37 -7.18
CA TYR A 316 20.46 -4.69 -8.51
C TYR A 316 21.31 -3.54 -9.04
N SER A 317 22.34 -3.86 -9.80
CA SER A 317 23.19 -2.90 -10.50
C SER A 317 23.34 -3.30 -11.96
N LEU A 318 23.28 -2.32 -12.86
CA LEU A 318 23.60 -2.50 -14.27
C LEU A 318 25.01 -1.98 -14.53
N GLU A 319 25.93 -2.90 -14.82
CA GLU A 319 27.29 -2.55 -15.22
C GLU A 319 27.27 -2.05 -16.67
N ALA A 320 27.60 -0.77 -16.86
CA ALA A 320 27.57 -0.14 -18.17
C ALA A 320 28.57 -0.78 -19.16
N SER A 321 29.82 -0.99 -18.76
CA SER A 321 30.91 -1.49 -19.61
C SER A 321 30.61 -2.84 -20.27
N SER A 322 30.05 -3.76 -19.49
CA SER A 322 29.78 -5.14 -19.90
C SER A 322 28.33 -5.37 -20.29
N ASN A 323 27.46 -4.37 -20.08
CA ASN A 323 26.00 -4.46 -20.26
C ASN A 323 25.35 -5.59 -19.43
N GLN A 324 25.91 -5.85 -18.24
CA GLN A 324 25.50 -6.96 -17.37
C GLN A 324 24.69 -6.50 -16.17
N LEU A 325 23.66 -7.27 -15.83
CA LEU A 325 22.93 -7.13 -14.59
C LEU A 325 23.61 -7.89 -13.46
N LYS A 326 23.73 -7.25 -12.30
CA LYS A 326 24.33 -7.81 -11.08
C LYS A 326 23.35 -7.70 -9.92
N LEU A 327 23.29 -8.74 -9.08
CA LEU A 327 22.58 -8.77 -7.80
C LEU A 327 23.57 -8.69 -6.64
N TYR A 328 23.32 -7.80 -5.68
CA TYR A 328 24.15 -7.64 -4.50
C TYR A 328 23.82 -8.68 -3.42
N LEU A 329 24.80 -9.51 -3.07
CA LEU A 329 24.73 -10.49 -2.00
C LEU A 329 25.17 -9.86 -0.66
N LYS A 330 24.19 -9.39 0.11
CA LYS A 330 24.40 -8.63 1.36
C LYS A 330 25.26 -9.36 2.41
N LYS A 331 25.14 -10.69 2.51
CA LYS A 331 25.86 -11.50 3.52
C LYS A 331 27.36 -11.57 3.26
N THR A 332 27.75 -11.61 2.00
CA THR A 332 29.14 -11.78 1.55
C THR A 332 29.77 -10.48 1.07
N ASN A 333 28.98 -9.42 0.88
CA ASN A 333 29.40 -8.16 0.28
C ASN A 333 30.03 -8.38 -1.11
N THR A 334 29.33 -9.14 -1.95
CA THR A 334 29.76 -9.49 -3.31
C THR A 334 28.61 -9.33 -4.31
N TRP A 335 28.92 -9.33 -5.60
CA TRP A 335 27.94 -9.24 -6.68
C TRP A 335 27.83 -10.55 -7.45
N LYS A 336 26.59 -11.03 -7.67
CA LYS A 336 26.26 -12.17 -8.53
C LYS A 336 25.82 -11.67 -9.90
N MET A 337 26.37 -12.24 -10.97
CA MET A 337 25.98 -11.94 -12.34
C MET A 337 24.65 -12.61 -12.70
N LEU A 338 23.75 -11.89 -13.38
CA LEU A 338 22.40 -12.35 -13.77
C LEU A 338 22.12 -12.26 -15.29
N GLY A 339 23.16 -12.00 -16.10
CA GLY A 339 23.07 -11.93 -17.56
C GLY A 339 22.94 -10.51 -18.12
N GLN A 340 22.77 -10.42 -19.44
CA GLN A 340 22.73 -9.14 -20.16
C GLN A 340 21.35 -8.47 -20.12
N VAL A 341 21.34 -7.14 -20.25
CA VAL A 341 20.10 -6.36 -20.39
C VAL A 341 19.78 -6.08 -21.86
N PRO A 342 18.49 -5.97 -22.25
CA PRO A 342 18.06 -5.85 -23.64
C PRO A 342 18.20 -4.42 -24.23
N VAL A 343 19.12 -3.62 -23.70
CA VAL A 343 19.42 -2.25 -24.15
C VAL A 343 20.94 -2.05 -24.23
N ARG A 344 21.40 -0.99 -24.89
CA ARG A 344 22.82 -0.65 -25.07
C ARG A 344 23.35 0.26 -23.95
N ALA A 345 23.58 -0.27 -22.74
CA ALA A 345 24.21 0.52 -21.67
C ALA A 345 25.71 0.79 -21.90
N ASP A 346 26.35 -0.06 -22.72
CA ASP A 346 27.74 -0.01 -23.12
C ASP A 346 28.08 1.15 -24.06
N SER A 347 27.17 1.48 -24.98
CA SER A 347 27.43 2.46 -26.05
C SER A 347 27.82 3.85 -25.54
N ASN A 348 27.27 4.28 -24.40
CA ASN A 348 27.53 5.60 -23.81
C ASN A 348 28.03 5.50 -22.36
N ARG A 349 28.70 4.40 -21.98
CA ARG A 349 29.26 4.21 -20.63
C ARG A 349 28.23 4.45 -19.52
N GLY A 350 26.98 4.01 -19.74
CA GLY A 350 25.85 4.10 -18.82
C GLY A 350 25.00 5.37 -18.95
N TRP A 351 25.49 6.40 -19.65
CA TRP A 351 24.70 7.61 -19.92
C TRP A 351 23.56 7.35 -20.89
N GLY A 352 22.43 8.02 -20.70
CA GLY A 352 21.25 7.85 -21.55
C GLY A 352 20.38 6.63 -21.21
N ILE A 353 20.70 5.90 -20.14
CA ILE A 353 19.95 4.73 -19.67
C ILE A 353 19.12 5.09 -18.44
N ALA A 354 17.84 4.72 -18.44
CA ALA A 354 17.06 4.68 -17.22
C ALA A 354 16.99 3.25 -16.69
N PHE A 355 17.59 3.02 -15.52
CA PHE A 355 17.48 1.78 -14.78
C PHE A 355 16.85 2.09 -13.43
N LYS A 356 15.61 1.63 -13.21
CA LYS A 356 14.78 2.00 -12.05
C LYS A 356 13.93 0.82 -11.59
N SER A 357 13.45 0.91 -10.35
CA SER A 357 12.40 0.02 -9.85
C SER A 357 11.02 0.49 -10.32
N LEU A 358 10.22 -0.41 -10.89
CA LEU A 358 8.82 -0.19 -11.27
C LEU A 358 7.92 -1.08 -10.42
N GLY A 359 7.71 -0.68 -9.16
CA GLY A 359 7.01 -1.51 -8.19
C GLY A 359 7.83 -2.73 -7.81
N ASN A 360 7.36 -3.92 -8.20
CA ASN A 360 8.02 -5.21 -7.95
C ASN A 360 8.86 -5.71 -9.14
N GLU A 361 9.14 -4.84 -10.11
CA GLU A 361 9.87 -5.15 -11.34
C GLU A 361 11.05 -4.20 -11.55
N LEU A 362 12.06 -4.64 -12.29
CA LEU A 362 13.12 -3.81 -12.84
C LEU A 362 12.64 -3.21 -14.16
N LEU A 363 12.80 -1.90 -14.31
CA LEU A 363 12.54 -1.16 -15.55
C LEU A 363 13.88 -0.72 -16.14
N VAL A 364 14.06 -1.03 -17.43
CA VAL A 364 15.20 -0.56 -18.22
C VAL A 364 14.72 0.13 -19.50
N ILE A 365 15.25 1.33 -19.75
CA ILE A 365 14.96 2.14 -20.93
C ILE A 365 16.26 2.64 -21.53
N GLY A 366 16.42 2.51 -22.85
CA GLY A 366 17.60 2.98 -23.57
C GLY A 366 17.55 2.65 -25.05
N ALA A 367 18.70 2.74 -25.72
CA ALA A 367 18.82 2.33 -27.11
C ALA A 367 18.68 0.81 -27.28
N ALA A 368 17.90 0.38 -28.26
CA ALA A 368 17.68 -1.03 -28.57
C ALA A 368 18.97 -1.74 -29.01
N LEU A 369 19.07 -3.05 -28.76
CA LEU A 369 20.17 -3.89 -29.24
C LEU A 369 20.12 -4.17 -30.75
N SER A 370 18.94 -4.14 -31.36
CA SER A 370 18.74 -4.57 -32.76
C SER A 370 18.90 -3.43 -33.77
N SER A 371 19.75 -3.63 -34.78
CA SER A 371 19.95 -2.75 -35.93
C SER A 371 18.82 -2.80 -36.98
N ALA A 372 17.65 -3.36 -36.65
CA ALA A 372 16.58 -3.67 -37.61
C ALA A 372 15.80 -2.44 -38.12
N SER A 373 16.07 -1.24 -37.58
CA SER A 373 15.60 0.03 -38.13
C SER A 373 16.74 0.77 -38.81
N TYR A 374 16.51 1.28 -40.02
CA TYR A 374 17.44 2.15 -40.77
C TYR A 374 17.88 3.41 -39.99
N SER A 375 17.24 3.73 -38.86
CA SER A 375 17.77 4.60 -37.81
C SER A 375 18.21 3.76 -36.61
N GLY A 376 19.51 3.57 -36.40
CA GLY A 376 20.09 2.76 -35.30
C GLY A 376 19.88 3.31 -33.89
N ASN A 377 18.84 4.13 -33.64
CA ASN A 377 18.60 4.88 -32.41
C ASN A 377 17.17 4.72 -31.87
N SER A 378 16.49 3.60 -32.12
CA SER A 378 15.15 3.37 -31.57
C SER A 378 15.21 3.14 -30.05
N MET A 379 14.32 3.83 -29.32
CA MET A 379 14.14 3.60 -27.88
C MET A 379 13.52 2.24 -27.64
N ALA A 380 14.03 1.50 -26.66
CA ALA A 380 13.44 0.27 -26.17
C ALA A 380 13.15 0.35 -24.67
N ILE A 381 12.02 -0.22 -24.27
CA ILE A 381 11.49 -0.18 -22.91
C ILE A 381 11.18 -1.62 -22.51
N TYR A 382 11.88 -2.12 -21.50
CA TYR A 382 11.70 -3.47 -20.99
C TYR A 382 11.48 -3.46 -19.49
N THR A 383 10.69 -4.43 -19.03
CA THR A 383 10.52 -4.74 -17.62
C THR A 383 10.86 -6.19 -17.33
N CYS A 384 11.25 -6.48 -16.10
CA CYS A 384 11.51 -7.83 -15.65
C CYS A 384 11.11 -8.00 -14.18
N CYS A 385 10.46 -9.10 -13.83
CA CYS A 385 10.36 -9.56 -12.45
C CYS A 385 11.67 -10.29 -12.12
N PRO A 386 12.58 -9.70 -11.33
CA PRO A 386 13.83 -10.38 -11.03
C PRO A 386 13.57 -11.57 -10.09
N ASP A 387 14.16 -12.71 -10.44
CA ASP A 387 14.24 -13.89 -9.58
C ASP A 387 15.72 -14.12 -9.22
N PRO A 388 16.10 -14.02 -7.93
CA PRO A 388 17.47 -14.19 -7.46
C PRO A 388 18.10 -15.55 -7.78
N ASP A 389 17.26 -16.58 -7.91
CA ASP A 389 17.71 -17.96 -8.06
C ASP A 389 17.96 -18.33 -9.52
N VAL A 390 17.44 -17.54 -10.46
CA VAL A 390 17.59 -17.77 -11.90
C VAL A 390 18.94 -17.25 -12.42
N ILE A 391 19.49 -17.92 -13.43
CA ILE A 391 20.78 -17.57 -14.06
C ILE A 391 20.63 -16.41 -15.04
N GLU A 392 19.52 -16.36 -15.78
CA GLU A 392 19.23 -15.33 -16.79
C GLU A 392 17.79 -14.88 -16.69
N LEU A 393 17.59 -13.55 -16.61
CA LEU A 393 16.28 -12.95 -16.46
C LEU A 393 15.53 -12.83 -17.79
N GLN A 394 14.22 -13.09 -17.74
CA GLN A 394 13.32 -12.92 -18.87
C GLN A 394 12.79 -11.48 -18.93
N TRP A 395 13.17 -10.75 -19.97
CA TRP A 395 12.76 -9.37 -20.18
C TRP A 395 11.51 -9.28 -21.04
N LYS A 396 10.49 -8.58 -20.53
CA LYS A 396 9.24 -8.31 -21.24
C LYS A 396 9.28 -6.92 -21.87
N PRO A 397 9.11 -6.77 -23.20
CA PRO A 397 8.98 -5.46 -23.81
C PRO A 397 7.66 -4.80 -23.39
N LEU A 398 7.71 -3.51 -23.06
CA LEU A 398 6.52 -2.71 -22.71
C LEU A 398 6.03 -1.83 -23.87
N ASP A 399 6.92 -1.36 -24.74
CA ASP A 399 6.55 -0.60 -25.94
C ASP A 399 6.96 -1.37 -27.20
N SER A 400 6.04 -1.44 -28.17
CA SER A 400 6.20 -2.11 -29.46
C SER A 400 6.60 -1.14 -30.58
N GLY A 401 7.35 -0.08 -30.25
CA GLY A 401 7.89 0.88 -31.23
C GLY A 401 6.93 2.00 -31.63
N ARG A 402 5.94 2.34 -30.78
CA ARG A 402 5.06 3.50 -31.02
C ARG A 402 5.65 4.81 -30.49
N ASN A 403 6.61 4.78 -29.57
CA ASN A 403 7.28 5.99 -29.10
C ASN A 403 8.34 6.49 -30.08
N ARG A 404 8.13 7.71 -30.58
CA ARG A 404 9.11 8.45 -31.43
C ARG A 404 10.14 9.25 -30.62
N LEU A 405 10.30 8.97 -29.33
CA LEU A 405 11.25 9.68 -28.48
C LEU A 405 12.67 9.20 -28.75
N SER A 406 13.65 10.07 -28.55
CA SER A 406 15.07 9.71 -28.64
C SER A 406 15.41 8.62 -27.63
N SER A 407 16.22 7.64 -28.05
CA SER A 407 16.72 6.57 -27.17
C SER A 407 17.65 7.05 -26.06
N PHE A 408 18.17 8.28 -26.13
CA PHE A 408 19.00 8.86 -25.08
C PHE A 408 18.15 9.54 -24.00
N ILE A 409 18.06 8.90 -22.83
CA ILE A 409 17.27 9.42 -21.70
C ILE A 409 18.10 10.41 -20.89
N LEU A 410 17.69 11.70 -20.88
CA LEU A 410 18.33 12.73 -20.07
C LEU A 410 17.98 12.55 -18.59
N ASN A 411 16.73 12.19 -18.30
CA ASN A 411 16.32 11.93 -16.93
C ASN A 411 15.09 11.02 -16.86
N CYS A 412 14.99 10.23 -15.79
CA CYS A 412 13.85 9.38 -15.52
C CYS A 412 13.64 9.23 -14.00
N SER A 413 12.40 9.37 -13.57
CA SER A 413 11.98 9.08 -12.20
C SER A 413 10.68 8.29 -12.20
N VAL A 414 10.60 7.32 -11.28
CA VAL A 414 9.40 6.51 -11.08
C VAL A 414 8.70 7.01 -9.84
N MET A 415 7.51 7.57 -10.03
CA MET A 415 6.62 7.92 -8.93
C MET A 415 5.88 6.65 -8.51
N GLY A 416 6.47 5.93 -7.56
CA GLY A 416 5.84 4.76 -6.95
C GLY A 416 4.64 5.15 -6.07
N THR A 417 3.69 4.24 -5.93
CA THR A 417 2.74 4.31 -4.81
C THR A 417 3.15 3.27 -3.78
N LEU A 418 3.64 3.76 -2.64
CA LEU A 418 3.98 3.10 -1.36
C LEU A 418 4.28 1.58 -1.37
N PHE A 419 5.49 1.22 -0.97
CA PHE A 419 5.95 -0.17 -0.71
C PHE A 419 6.70 -0.26 0.65
N PRO A 420 6.80 -1.47 1.25
CA PRO A 420 6.38 -1.73 2.64
C PRO A 420 7.47 -1.69 3.72
N ASN A 421 7.05 -1.20 4.90
CA ASN A 421 7.47 -1.59 6.24
C ASN A 421 6.57 -0.93 7.30
N LYS A 422 5.27 -0.93 7.01
CA LYS A 422 4.30 0.02 7.51
C LYS A 422 3.64 -0.51 8.78
N SER A 423 3.59 0.33 9.81
CA SER A 423 2.50 0.30 10.77
C SER A 423 1.22 0.73 10.06
N LEU A 424 0.09 0.03 10.25
CA LEU A 424 -1.20 0.51 9.75
C LEU A 424 -1.55 1.77 10.56
N SER A 425 -1.53 2.92 9.90
CA SER A 425 -1.96 4.19 10.49
C SER A 425 -3.44 4.44 10.17
N PHE A 426 -4.05 5.45 10.79
CA PHE A 426 -5.41 5.86 10.44
C PHE A 426 -5.55 6.11 8.94
N GLY A 427 -6.66 5.63 8.37
CA GLY A 427 -6.92 5.64 6.93
C GLY A 427 -6.36 4.44 6.16
N GLU A 428 -5.34 3.75 6.67
CA GLU A 428 -4.75 2.62 5.95
C GLU A 428 -5.52 1.32 6.18
N THR A 429 -5.66 0.49 5.14
CA THR A 429 -6.38 -0.79 5.24
C THR A 429 -5.58 -2.00 4.75
N ILE A 430 -5.93 -3.18 5.27
CA ILE A 430 -5.47 -4.48 4.79
C ILE A 430 -6.64 -5.15 4.07
N VAL A 431 -6.44 -5.45 2.79
CA VAL A 431 -7.48 -6.03 1.92
C VAL A 431 -7.19 -7.51 1.69
N SER A 432 -8.24 -8.33 1.71
CA SER A 432 -8.13 -9.75 1.38
C SER A 432 -7.76 -9.97 -0.10
N SER A 433 -7.10 -11.09 -0.42
CA SER A 433 -6.54 -11.38 -1.76
C SER A 433 -7.53 -11.24 -2.93
N GLY A 434 -8.77 -11.66 -2.73
CA GLY A 434 -9.87 -11.59 -3.68
C GLY A 434 -10.79 -10.40 -3.44
N GLU A 435 -10.33 -9.41 -2.67
CA GLU A 435 -11.00 -8.12 -2.44
C GLU A 435 -12.41 -8.21 -1.85
N LYS A 436 -12.68 -9.20 -0.99
CA LYS A 436 -13.99 -9.39 -0.35
C LYS A 436 -14.12 -8.73 1.01
N PHE A 437 -13.02 -8.70 1.75
CA PHE A 437 -12.96 -8.14 3.09
C PHE A 437 -11.83 -7.13 3.20
N GLU A 438 -12.00 -6.20 4.14
CA GLU A 438 -11.06 -5.13 4.42
C GLU A 438 -10.97 -4.92 5.93
N LEU A 439 -9.76 -4.70 6.43
CA LEU A 439 -9.44 -4.42 7.84
C LEU A 439 -8.85 -3.01 7.93
N GLY A 440 -9.34 -2.19 8.85
CA GLY A 440 -8.77 -0.86 9.09
C GLY A 440 -9.44 -0.12 10.24
N PHE A 441 -9.08 1.15 10.40
CA PHE A 441 -9.70 2.03 11.38
C PHE A 441 -11.04 2.56 10.87
N PHE A 442 -12.06 2.55 11.72
CA PHE A 442 -13.40 2.99 11.39
C PHE A 442 -14.06 3.73 12.55
N LYS A 443 -15.09 4.50 12.21
CA LYS A 443 -15.94 5.25 13.15
C LYS A 443 -17.39 4.79 13.02
N PRO A 444 -18.00 4.20 14.07
CA PRO A 444 -19.37 3.71 14.01
C PRO A 444 -20.39 4.85 14.13
N GLY A 445 -21.25 5.00 13.12
CA GLY A 445 -22.34 5.97 13.12
C GLY A 445 -21.86 7.41 13.39
N ASN A 446 -22.50 8.09 14.34
CA ASN A 446 -22.16 9.46 14.73
C ASN A 446 -21.18 9.54 15.92
N SER A 447 -20.49 8.45 16.25
CA SER A 447 -19.54 8.40 17.38
C SER A 447 -18.35 9.33 17.19
N PHE A 448 -17.73 9.84 18.27
CA PHE A 448 -16.42 10.52 18.17
C PHE A 448 -15.23 9.56 18.30
N ASN A 449 -15.52 8.30 18.63
CA ASN A 449 -14.53 7.29 18.92
C ASN A 449 -14.21 6.43 17.69
N TYR A 450 -12.96 6.00 17.60
CA TYR A 450 -12.47 5.14 16.54
C TYR A 450 -12.18 3.73 17.06
N TYR A 451 -12.30 2.78 16.15
CA TYR A 451 -12.06 1.37 16.39
C TYR A 451 -11.33 0.76 15.21
N ILE A 452 -10.71 -0.40 15.42
CA ILE A 452 -10.20 -1.21 14.33
C ILE A 452 -11.13 -2.40 14.12
N GLY A 453 -11.49 -2.66 12.87
CA GLY A 453 -12.46 -3.70 12.54
C GLY A 453 -12.31 -4.22 11.12
N ILE A 454 -13.01 -5.32 10.85
CA ILE A 454 -13.09 -5.96 9.53
C ILE A 454 -14.49 -5.71 8.98
N TRP A 455 -14.61 -5.40 7.71
CA TRP A 455 -15.88 -5.22 7.01
C TRP A 455 -15.86 -5.83 5.61
N TYR A 456 -17.04 -5.97 4.99
CA TYR A 456 -17.16 -6.35 3.58
C TYR A 456 -16.74 -5.19 2.68
N LYS A 457 -15.76 -5.45 1.80
CA LYS A 457 -15.30 -4.48 0.80
C LYS A 457 -16.45 -4.17 -0.18
N ASN A 458 -16.52 -2.93 -0.66
CA ASN A 458 -17.54 -2.43 -1.61
C ASN A 458 -18.97 -2.30 -1.04
N THR A 459 -19.15 -2.15 0.28
CA THR A 459 -20.46 -1.78 0.83
C THR A 459 -20.46 -0.38 1.46
N ILE A 460 -21.47 0.41 1.09
CA ILE A 460 -21.55 1.88 1.20
C ILE A 460 -21.85 2.37 2.64
N LEU A 461 -21.96 1.49 3.62
CA LEU A 461 -22.34 1.86 4.99
C LEU A 461 -21.45 1.11 5.97
N TRP A 462 -20.93 1.83 6.98
CA TRP A 462 -20.31 1.29 8.22
C TRP A 462 -21.19 0.30 9.00
N LYS A 463 -22.35 -0.09 8.43
CA LYS A 463 -23.31 -1.08 8.93
C LYS A 463 -22.91 -2.53 8.67
N ASN A 464 -21.81 -2.78 7.96
CA ASN A 464 -21.34 -4.14 7.61
C ASN A 464 -19.96 -4.45 8.21
N VAL A 465 -19.65 -3.87 9.37
CA VAL A 465 -18.52 -4.30 10.20
C VAL A 465 -18.87 -5.65 10.80
N VAL A 466 -18.01 -6.63 10.61
CA VAL A 466 -18.22 -8.03 10.97
C VAL A 466 -17.32 -8.48 12.12
N TRP A 467 -16.33 -7.66 12.48
CA TRP A 467 -15.41 -7.92 13.57
C TRP A 467 -14.79 -6.61 14.08
N VAL A 468 -14.56 -6.48 15.39
CA VAL A 468 -13.98 -5.28 16.04
C VAL A 468 -12.99 -5.68 17.12
N ALA A 469 -11.76 -5.14 17.11
CA ALA A 469 -10.73 -5.55 18.06
C ALA A 469 -10.86 -4.84 19.43
N ASN A 470 -10.88 -3.51 19.44
CA ASN A 470 -10.78 -2.68 20.65
C ASN A 470 -12.15 -2.27 21.22
N ARG A 471 -13.09 -3.21 21.28
CA ARG A 471 -14.48 -2.95 21.69
C ARG A 471 -14.62 -2.24 23.04
N ASP A 472 -13.77 -2.59 24.01
CA ASP A 472 -13.83 -2.05 25.38
C ASP A 472 -13.01 -0.76 25.58
N LYS A 473 -12.15 -0.41 24.61
CA LYS A 473 -11.21 0.71 24.68
C LYS A 473 -11.27 1.54 23.39
N PRO A 474 -12.21 2.50 23.29
CA PRO A 474 -12.29 3.39 22.14
C PRO A 474 -11.00 4.19 21.94
N LEU A 475 -10.76 4.60 20.70
CA LEU A 475 -9.57 5.36 20.30
C LEU A 475 -9.94 6.79 19.90
N GLU A 476 -9.02 7.71 20.15
CA GLU A 476 -9.05 9.04 19.55
C GLU A 476 -8.35 9.03 18.19
N TYR A 477 -8.77 9.90 17.28
CA TYR A 477 -8.21 9.96 15.92
C TYR A 477 -6.68 10.16 15.92
N GLY A 478 -5.97 9.34 15.15
CA GLY A 478 -4.54 9.53 14.90
C GLY A 478 -3.64 9.33 16.12
N THR A 479 -4.12 8.66 17.18
CA THR A 479 -3.37 8.43 18.42
C THR A 479 -2.64 7.08 18.48
N VAL A 480 -3.05 6.12 17.66
CA VAL A 480 -2.52 4.75 17.68
C VAL A 480 -2.26 4.22 16.27
N ASN A 481 -1.32 3.28 16.18
CA ASN A 481 -1.04 2.52 14.96
C ASN A 481 -1.14 1.01 15.24
N LEU A 482 -1.56 0.24 14.24
CA LEU A 482 -1.52 -1.23 14.29
C LEU A 482 -0.15 -1.72 13.82
N THR A 483 0.55 -2.48 14.65
CA THR A 483 1.88 -3.03 14.33
C THR A 483 1.99 -4.49 14.76
N ILE A 484 3.00 -5.18 14.23
CA ILE A 484 3.41 -6.47 14.77
C ILE A 484 4.60 -6.22 15.70
N LEU A 485 4.44 -6.57 16.98
CA LEU A 485 5.46 -6.41 18.01
C LEU A 485 5.61 -7.73 18.75
N GLN A 486 6.82 -8.29 18.80
CA GLN A 486 7.13 -9.53 19.54
C GLN A 486 6.17 -10.69 19.17
N GLY A 487 5.88 -10.85 17.88
CA GLY A 487 4.97 -11.90 17.39
C GLY A 487 3.48 -11.70 17.71
N ASN A 488 3.11 -10.53 18.23
CA ASN A 488 1.72 -10.14 18.48
C ASN A 488 1.28 -9.03 17.54
N LEU A 489 0.01 -9.04 17.14
CA LEU A 489 -0.61 -7.87 16.53
C LEU A 489 -1.06 -6.93 17.66
N VAL A 490 -0.55 -5.69 17.64
CA VAL A 490 -0.76 -4.71 18.72
C VAL A 490 -1.29 -3.39 18.18
N LEU A 491 -2.24 -2.78 18.90
CA LEU A 491 -2.57 -1.37 18.77
C LEU A 491 -1.72 -0.59 19.76
N MET A 492 -0.80 0.20 19.25
CA MET A 492 0.19 0.92 20.04
C MET A 492 -0.02 2.42 19.91
N ASP A 493 -0.04 3.14 21.04
CA ASP A 493 -0.12 4.59 21.06
C ASP A 493 1.23 5.27 20.78
N LYS A 494 1.21 6.60 20.65
CA LYS A 494 2.40 7.43 20.40
C LYS A 494 3.47 7.35 21.50
N PHE A 495 3.09 6.94 22.71
CA PHE A 495 3.96 6.79 23.87
C PHE A 495 4.38 5.33 24.10
N GLN A 496 4.17 4.45 23.11
CA GLN A 496 4.45 3.01 23.15
C GLN A 496 3.57 2.22 24.15
N GLY A 497 2.46 2.79 24.60
CA GLY A 497 1.44 2.08 25.37
C GLY A 497 0.63 1.13 24.47
N ILE A 498 0.41 -0.10 24.95
CA ILE A 498 -0.39 -1.11 24.25
C ILE A 498 -1.86 -0.95 24.64
N VAL A 499 -2.69 -0.51 23.70
CA VAL A 499 -4.14 -0.34 23.91
C VAL A 499 -4.87 -1.67 23.74
N TRP A 500 -4.44 -2.49 22.78
CA TRP A 500 -5.00 -3.81 22.48
C TRP A 500 -3.91 -4.74 21.92
N SER A 501 -4.00 -6.04 22.19
CA SER A 501 -3.12 -7.04 21.56
C SER A 501 -3.80 -8.40 21.39
N THR A 502 -3.23 -9.25 20.52
CA THR A 502 -3.66 -10.64 20.33
C THR A 502 -3.33 -11.58 21.49
N HIS A 503 -2.49 -11.16 22.45
CA HIS A 503 -2.08 -11.94 23.64
C HIS A 503 -1.60 -13.38 23.34
N VAL A 504 -0.85 -13.57 22.25
CA VAL A 504 -0.23 -14.85 21.90
C VAL A 504 0.85 -15.17 22.94
N ALA A 505 0.66 -16.28 23.66
CA ALA A 505 1.45 -16.66 24.84
C ALA A 505 2.91 -17.11 24.56
N ARG A 506 3.32 -17.19 23.29
CA ARG A 506 4.67 -17.64 22.90
C ARG A 506 5.55 -16.44 22.52
N THR A 507 6.58 -16.18 23.30
CA THR A 507 7.72 -15.34 22.91
C THR A 507 8.53 -16.07 21.84
N ILE A 508 8.32 -15.70 20.57
CA ILE A 508 9.07 -16.23 19.43
C ILE A 508 10.15 -15.22 19.01
N THR A 509 11.40 -15.66 18.93
CA THR A 509 12.53 -15.01 18.23
C THR A 509 12.59 -15.49 16.78
N PRO A 510 13.03 -14.67 15.77
CA PRO A 510 13.19 -13.22 15.69
C PRO A 510 12.06 -12.52 14.91
N ASN A 511 11.89 -11.22 15.16
CA ASN A 511 10.81 -10.30 14.72
C ASN A 511 10.47 -10.19 13.21
N ASN A 512 11.03 -11.00 12.32
CA ASN A 512 10.91 -10.80 10.86
C ASN A 512 10.11 -11.86 10.10
N SER A 513 9.61 -12.93 10.75
CA SER A 513 8.87 -14.01 10.08
C SER A 513 7.36 -14.00 10.30
N VAL A 514 6.85 -13.19 11.25
CA VAL A 514 5.43 -13.14 11.60
C VAL A 514 4.70 -12.14 10.73
N ILE A 515 3.65 -12.60 10.04
CA ILE A 515 2.82 -11.78 9.15
C ILE A 515 1.35 -11.86 9.55
N ALA A 516 0.62 -10.76 9.34
CA ALA A 516 -0.84 -10.72 9.46
C ALA A 516 -1.47 -10.72 8.07
N VAL A 517 -2.41 -11.63 7.80
CA VAL A 517 -3.05 -11.80 6.50
C VAL A 517 -4.56 -11.89 6.67
N LEU A 518 -5.30 -11.02 5.98
CA LEU A 518 -6.76 -11.10 5.88
C LEU A 518 -7.15 -12.03 4.73
N ARG A 519 -7.93 -13.08 5.02
CA ARG A 519 -8.41 -14.03 4.00
C ARG A 519 -9.77 -13.62 3.44
N ASP A 520 -10.10 -14.15 2.26
CA ASP A 520 -11.36 -13.89 1.54
C ASP A 520 -12.63 -14.45 2.21
N ASN A 521 -12.48 -15.19 3.31
CA ASN A 521 -13.58 -15.58 4.18
C ASN A 521 -13.78 -14.60 5.36
N GLY A 522 -12.97 -13.56 5.47
CA GLY A 522 -13.00 -12.56 6.56
C GLY A 522 -12.20 -12.96 7.79
N ASN A 523 -11.48 -14.10 7.74
CA ASN A 523 -10.61 -14.52 8.83
C ASN A 523 -9.26 -13.77 8.74
N LEU A 524 -8.93 -13.01 9.77
CA LEU A 524 -7.63 -12.37 9.93
C LEU A 524 -6.71 -13.32 10.68
N ILE A 525 -5.58 -13.69 10.07
CA ILE A 525 -4.66 -14.69 10.62
C ILE A 525 -3.30 -14.06 10.86
N LEU A 526 -2.74 -14.34 12.03
CA LEU A 526 -1.35 -14.08 12.36
C LEU A 526 -0.59 -15.41 12.23
N SER A 527 0.41 -15.45 11.35
CA SER A 527 1.16 -16.68 11.06
C SER A 527 2.67 -16.46 11.07
N ASP A 528 3.40 -17.44 11.59
CA ASP A 528 4.86 -17.51 11.52
C ASP A 528 5.30 -18.28 10.28
N MET A 529 6.13 -17.63 9.46
CA MET A 529 6.68 -18.14 8.21
C MET A 529 8.09 -18.74 8.36
N SER A 530 8.59 -18.95 9.58
CA SER A 530 9.96 -19.45 9.80
C SER A 530 10.22 -20.84 9.20
N ASN A 531 9.18 -21.67 9.06
CA ASN A 531 9.27 -23.01 8.47
C ASN A 531 8.69 -22.98 7.05
N SER A 532 9.56 -23.16 6.05
CA SER A 532 9.29 -22.88 4.63
C SER A 532 8.22 -23.74 3.95
N SER A 533 7.70 -24.79 4.59
CA SER A 533 6.75 -25.72 3.97
C SER A 533 5.31 -25.62 4.51
N THR A 534 5.08 -25.10 5.72
CA THR A 534 3.73 -24.85 6.25
C THR A 534 3.72 -23.65 7.21
N PRO A 535 2.88 -22.61 6.96
CA PRO A 535 2.78 -21.48 7.87
C PRO A 535 2.14 -21.90 9.20
N LEU A 536 2.81 -21.63 10.31
CA LEU A 536 2.27 -21.91 11.64
C LEU A 536 1.28 -20.80 12.02
N ILE A 537 0.00 -21.14 12.17
CA ILE A 537 -1.03 -20.19 12.61
C ILE A 537 -0.87 -19.94 14.11
N LEU A 538 -0.56 -18.69 14.48
CA LEU A 538 -0.39 -18.24 15.86
C LEU A 538 -1.69 -17.72 16.47
N TRP A 539 -2.49 -17.03 15.66
CA TRP A 539 -3.76 -16.43 16.07
C TRP A 539 -4.69 -16.26 14.86
N GLU A 540 -6.00 -16.30 15.06
CA GLU A 540 -6.97 -15.94 14.02
C GLU A 540 -8.22 -15.29 14.63
N SER A 541 -8.88 -14.42 13.88
CA SER A 541 -10.02 -13.63 14.37
C SER A 541 -11.27 -14.48 14.60
N PHE A 542 -11.41 -15.60 13.88
CA PHE A 542 -12.58 -16.48 13.97
C PHE A 542 -12.78 -17.12 15.35
N ASP A 543 -11.75 -17.19 16.20
CA ASP A 543 -11.92 -17.71 17.56
C ASP A 543 -12.28 -16.65 18.59
N TYR A 544 -12.24 -15.39 18.18
CA TYR A 544 -12.62 -14.24 18.98
C TYR A 544 -13.75 -13.48 18.26
N PRO A 545 -14.90 -14.13 18.00
CA PRO A 545 -15.97 -13.49 17.26
C PRO A 545 -16.61 -12.37 18.10
N THR A 546 -17.11 -11.33 17.45
CA THR A 546 -17.71 -10.17 18.14
C THR A 546 -19.22 -10.27 18.18
N ASP A 547 -19.93 -9.65 17.25
CA ASP A 547 -21.39 -9.56 17.13
C ASP A 547 -21.90 -10.36 15.92
N THR A 548 -21.00 -10.71 15.01
CA THR A 548 -21.30 -11.30 13.72
C THR A 548 -20.54 -12.63 13.54
N LEU A 549 -21.22 -13.64 12.97
CA LEU A 549 -20.63 -14.92 12.59
C LEU A 549 -20.62 -15.08 11.07
N LEU A 550 -19.41 -15.16 10.52
CA LEU A 550 -19.15 -15.30 9.08
C LEU A 550 -19.21 -16.76 8.60
N PRO A 551 -19.52 -17.01 7.32
CA PRO A 551 -19.44 -18.36 6.75
C PRO A 551 -18.06 -18.99 6.95
N GLY A 552 -18.04 -20.25 7.39
CA GLY A 552 -16.81 -20.98 7.74
C GLY A 552 -16.27 -20.72 9.14
N ALA A 553 -16.75 -19.69 9.86
CA ALA A 553 -16.51 -19.55 11.30
C ALA A 553 -17.32 -20.60 12.06
N LYS A 554 -16.78 -21.03 13.20
CA LYS A 554 -17.41 -22.01 14.08
C LYS A 554 -17.87 -21.29 15.35
N LEU A 555 -18.92 -21.81 15.98
CA LEU A 555 -19.41 -21.31 17.27
C LEU A 555 -19.60 -22.53 18.18
N GLY A 556 -18.86 -22.58 19.28
CA GLY A 556 -18.85 -23.72 20.21
C GLY A 556 -17.77 -23.58 21.29
N TYR A 557 -17.47 -24.69 21.97
CA TYR A 557 -16.39 -24.74 22.95
C TYR A 557 -15.12 -25.32 22.32
N ASP A 558 -14.08 -24.49 22.18
CA ASP A 558 -12.81 -24.89 21.59
C ASP A 558 -11.92 -25.58 22.62
N LYS A 559 -11.96 -26.92 22.67
CA LYS A 559 -11.13 -27.72 23.58
C LYS A 559 -9.65 -27.79 23.19
N ARG A 560 -9.29 -27.45 21.93
CA ARG A 560 -7.98 -27.78 21.37
C ARG A 560 -7.03 -26.58 21.34
N ARG A 561 -7.53 -25.38 21.02
CA ARG A 561 -6.66 -24.24 20.73
C ARG A 561 -6.81 -23.09 21.73
N THR A 562 -8.04 -22.66 22.05
CA THR A 562 -8.29 -21.54 22.99
C THR A 562 -8.78 -21.94 24.38
N GLN A 563 -9.27 -23.18 24.56
CA GLN A 563 -9.90 -23.66 25.82
C GLN A 563 -11.03 -22.75 26.30
N ARG A 564 -11.78 -22.15 25.37
CA ARG A 564 -12.84 -21.18 25.66
C ARG A 564 -14.12 -21.49 24.88
N GLY A 565 -15.25 -21.13 25.49
CA GLY A 565 -16.53 -21.06 24.79
C GLY A 565 -16.58 -19.78 23.96
N GLN A 566 -16.90 -19.92 22.68
CA GLN A 566 -17.11 -18.78 21.79
C GLN A 566 -18.52 -18.24 22.00
N VAL A 567 -18.60 -16.92 22.15
CA VAL A 567 -19.85 -16.20 22.43
C VAL A 567 -19.91 -15.01 21.49
N LEU A 568 -21.04 -14.83 20.81
CA LEU A 568 -21.31 -13.60 20.10
C LEU A 568 -22.01 -12.63 21.04
N ILE A 569 -21.65 -11.35 21.01
CA ILE A 569 -22.18 -10.31 21.87
C ILE A 569 -22.51 -9.10 21.01
N SER A 570 -23.76 -8.63 21.07
CA SER A 570 -24.22 -7.43 20.35
C SER A 570 -23.41 -6.20 20.73
N TRP A 571 -23.51 -5.15 19.92
CA TRP A 571 -23.04 -3.82 20.30
C TRP A 571 -23.98 -3.22 21.34
N LYS A 572 -23.46 -2.28 22.13
CA LYS A 572 -24.22 -1.54 23.13
C LYS A 572 -25.18 -0.55 22.45
N SER A 573 -24.75 0.03 21.33
CA SER A 573 -25.60 0.81 20.44
C SER A 573 -25.01 0.85 19.03
N LEU A 574 -25.76 1.39 18.06
CA LEU A 574 -25.27 1.57 16.68
C LEU A 574 -24.00 2.45 16.58
N SER A 575 -23.73 3.29 17.57
CA SER A 575 -22.56 4.17 17.64
C SER A 575 -21.52 3.73 18.67
N ASP A 576 -21.76 2.62 19.38
CA ASP A 576 -20.91 2.11 20.46
C ASP A 576 -20.75 0.58 20.37
N PRO A 577 -19.66 0.10 19.74
CA PRO A 577 -19.33 -1.32 19.61
C PRO A 577 -19.01 -2.03 20.93
N ALA A 578 -18.97 -1.33 22.06
CA ALA A 578 -18.79 -1.97 23.36
C ALA A 578 -19.80 -3.11 23.57
N PRO A 579 -19.47 -4.13 24.37
CA PRO A 579 -20.36 -5.26 24.63
C PRO A 579 -21.75 -4.80 25.10
N GLY A 580 -22.77 -5.19 24.34
CA GLY A 580 -24.17 -4.89 24.59
C GLY A 580 -24.88 -5.94 25.43
N LEU A 581 -26.21 -5.84 25.45
CA LEU A 581 -27.04 -6.63 26.34
C LEU A 581 -27.39 -8.02 25.80
N TYR A 582 -27.28 -8.27 24.50
CA TYR A 582 -27.59 -9.58 23.92
C TYR A 582 -26.33 -10.40 23.67
N SER A 583 -26.37 -11.67 24.04
CA SER A 583 -25.32 -12.63 23.69
C SER A 583 -25.89 -13.95 23.18
N LEU A 584 -25.20 -14.58 22.23
CA LEU A 584 -25.51 -15.92 21.73
C LEU A 584 -24.36 -16.86 22.06
N GLU A 585 -24.68 -17.96 22.72
CA GLU A 585 -23.73 -19.01 23.06
C GLU A 585 -24.35 -20.40 22.95
N LEU A 586 -23.49 -21.42 22.84
CA LEU A 586 -23.90 -22.82 22.86
C LEU A 586 -24.09 -23.26 24.32
N ASP A 587 -25.30 -23.65 24.69
CA ASP A 587 -25.57 -24.34 25.96
C ASP A 587 -25.04 -25.77 25.87
N PRO A 588 -23.97 -26.10 26.62
CA PRO A 588 -23.33 -27.41 26.53
C PRO A 588 -24.19 -28.54 27.08
N SER A 589 -25.15 -28.25 27.95
CA SER A 589 -25.96 -29.27 28.65
C SER A 589 -27.09 -29.80 27.77
N HIS A 590 -27.61 -28.95 26.89
CA HIS A 590 -28.75 -29.25 26.01
C HIS A 590 -28.41 -29.14 24.53
N ALA A 591 -27.14 -28.86 24.22
CA ALA A 591 -26.57 -28.78 22.88
C ALA A 591 -27.38 -27.89 21.90
N ARG A 592 -27.72 -26.69 22.39
CA ARG A 592 -28.58 -25.72 21.70
C ARG A 592 -28.00 -24.32 21.81
N PHE A 593 -28.30 -23.47 20.84
CA PHE A 593 -27.93 -22.05 20.93
C PHE A 593 -28.97 -21.27 21.75
N VAL A 594 -28.50 -20.54 22.74
CA VAL A 594 -29.32 -19.74 23.66
C VAL A 594 -28.96 -18.27 23.52
N ILE A 595 -29.98 -17.43 23.35
CA ILE A 595 -29.84 -15.98 23.43
C ILE A 595 -30.05 -15.56 24.89
N LYS A 596 -29.07 -14.87 25.46
CA LYS A 596 -29.13 -14.32 26.81
C LYS A 596 -29.18 -12.80 26.77
N TRP A 597 -30.01 -12.22 27.64
CA TRP A 597 -30.01 -10.82 28.00
C TRP A 597 -29.14 -10.59 29.23
N ASN A 598 -28.27 -9.59 29.16
CA ASN A 598 -27.28 -9.22 30.15
C ASN A 598 -26.47 -10.42 30.67
N ARG A 599 -26.18 -11.41 29.79
CA ARG A 599 -25.47 -12.66 30.07
C ARG A 599 -26.09 -13.57 31.16
N THR A 600 -27.22 -13.20 31.76
CA THR A 600 -27.82 -13.91 32.90
C THR A 600 -29.22 -14.46 32.62
N LYS A 601 -30.06 -13.73 31.87
CA LYS A 601 -31.47 -14.11 31.63
C LYS A 601 -31.64 -14.68 30.23
N SER A 602 -32.05 -15.94 30.10
CA SER A 602 -32.33 -16.55 28.79
C SER A 602 -33.60 -15.94 28.17
N PHE A 603 -33.48 -15.37 26.97
CA PHE A 603 -34.53 -14.62 26.27
C PHE A 603 -35.15 -15.40 25.10
N GLY A 604 -34.47 -16.42 24.56
CA GLY A 604 -34.96 -17.24 23.45
C GLY A 604 -34.02 -18.39 23.05
N GLN A 605 -34.51 -19.30 22.21
CA GLN A 605 -33.77 -20.45 21.66
C GLN A 605 -33.83 -20.44 20.13
N VAL A 606 -32.72 -20.80 19.47
CA VAL A 606 -32.70 -21.02 18.01
C VAL A 606 -32.95 -22.52 17.74
N VAL A 607 -34.03 -22.86 17.03
CA VAL A 607 -34.37 -24.24 16.62
C VAL A 607 -34.59 -24.27 15.11
N HIS A 608 -33.91 -25.19 14.41
CA HIS A 608 -34.11 -25.55 12.98
C HIS A 608 -34.64 -24.45 12.04
N GLY A 609 -33.78 -23.49 11.65
CA GLY A 609 -34.02 -22.62 10.49
C GLY A 609 -35.26 -21.71 10.54
N MET A 610 -36.06 -21.78 11.60
CA MET A 610 -37.28 -21.01 11.82
C MET A 610 -37.26 -20.49 13.25
N VAL A 611 -37.33 -19.16 13.41
CA VAL A 611 -37.61 -18.53 14.71
C VAL A 611 -39.01 -18.98 15.14
N ILE A 612 -39.11 -19.80 16.19
CA ILE A 612 -40.40 -20.09 16.84
C ILE A 612 -40.75 -18.89 17.73
N ARG A 613 -41.84 -18.20 17.39
CA ARG A 613 -42.51 -17.23 18.27
C ARG A 613 -43.17 -17.94 19.46
N SER A 614 -43.27 -17.19 20.57
CA SER A 614 -44.28 -17.23 21.65
C SER A 614 -44.01 -18.09 22.89
N TYR A 615 -44.03 -17.44 24.08
CA TYR A 615 -45.21 -17.46 24.96
C TYR A 615 -45.44 -16.10 25.66
N ARG A 616 -46.64 -15.54 25.49
CA ARG A 616 -47.21 -14.44 26.31
C ARG A 616 -47.46 -14.94 27.74
N SER A 617 -47.03 -14.20 28.75
CA SER A 617 -47.95 -13.48 29.67
C SER A 617 -47.14 -12.67 30.71
N LEU A 618 -47.08 -11.36 30.55
CA LEU A 618 -47.02 -10.45 31.71
C LEU A 618 -48.37 -9.74 31.70
N LYS A 619 -49.30 -10.26 32.51
CA LYS A 619 -50.47 -9.48 32.93
C LYS A 619 -49.94 -8.30 33.74
N TRP A 620 -50.47 -7.13 33.44
CA TRP A 620 -50.41 -5.96 34.30
C TRP A 620 -50.90 -6.32 35.71
N GLY A 621 -50.16 -5.84 36.70
CA GLY A 621 -50.50 -5.78 38.11
C GLY A 621 -49.75 -4.60 38.71
#